data_AF-A0A512UDW3-F1
#
_entry.id   AF-A0A512UDW3-F1
#
_cell.length_a   1.000
_cell.length_b   1.000
_cell.length_c   1.000
_cell.angle_alpha   90.00
_cell.angle_beta   90.00
_cell.angle_gamma   90.00
#
_symmetry.space_group_name_H-M   'P 1'
#
loop_
_entity.id
_entity.type
_entity.pdbx_description
1 polymer ?
#
loop_
_entity_poly.entity_id
_entity_poly.type
_entity_poly.pdbx_seq_one_letter_code
_entity_poly.pdbx_strand_id
1 'polypeptide(L)'
;MSKQPYDNRDLPTNPNLPVWVLTPKEEQVIFERWRKKTFQRCDDLIRAYVACSNSYESPVEAMKICDGVNRAQLDCVAKYQTMEYLDQERDILIADKKLKQKIYRERLAAAQAEAAAKKASANISGEKNSSQ
;
A
#
# COMPACT_ATOMS: atom_id res chain seq x y z
N MET A 1 -1.41 -18.01 13.42
CA MET A 1 -0.94 -16.67 13.00
C MET A 1 -2.04 -15.99 12.21
N SER A 2 -2.74 -15.03 12.80
CA SER A 2 -3.72 -14.21 12.10
C SER A 2 -2.99 -13.33 11.08
N LYS A 3 -3.14 -13.63 9.78
CA LYS A 3 -2.65 -12.79 8.69
C LYS A 3 -3.48 -11.52 8.67
N GLN A 4 -3.13 -10.58 9.54
CA GLN A 4 -3.73 -9.25 9.54
C GLN A 4 -3.44 -8.61 8.16
N PRO A 5 -4.45 -7.99 7.52
CA PRO A 5 -4.29 -7.39 6.21
C PRO A 5 -3.15 -6.36 6.22
N TYR A 6 -2.44 -6.21 5.11
CA TYR A 6 -1.33 -5.24 5.01
C TYR A 6 -1.81 -3.78 4.92
N ASP A 7 -3.12 -3.55 4.93
CA ASP A 7 -3.72 -2.22 4.96
C ASP A 7 -3.17 -1.43 6.16
N ASN A 8 -2.54 -0.29 5.89
CA ASN A 8 -1.95 0.65 6.86
C ASN A 8 -0.67 0.21 7.58
N ARG A 9 0.11 -0.72 7.02
CA ARG A 9 1.46 -1.01 7.56
C ARG A 9 2.50 -0.08 6.95
N ASP A 10 3.32 0.53 7.80
CA ASP A 10 4.56 1.16 7.36
C ASP A 10 5.52 0.08 6.88
N LEU A 11 5.57 -0.08 5.56
CA LEU A 11 6.53 -0.98 4.93
C LEU A 11 7.93 -0.34 5.05
N PRO A 12 8.94 -1.07 5.56
CA PRO A 12 10.28 -0.57 5.60
C PRO A 12 10.77 -0.35 4.17
N THR A 13 10.69 0.90 3.72
CA THR A 13 11.23 1.33 2.43
C THR A 13 12.74 1.46 2.60
N ASN A 14 13.50 0.65 1.87
CA ASN A 14 14.96 0.78 1.89
C ASN A 14 15.35 2.10 1.20
N PRO A 15 15.96 3.07 1.92
CA PRO A 15 16.29 4.39 1.37
C PRO A 15 17.34 4.33 0.26
N ASN A 16 18.08 3.22 0.14
CA ASN A 16 19.11 3.00 -0.88
C ASN A 16 18.56 2.44 -2.20
N LEU A 17 17.30 2.00 -2.22
CA LEU A 17 16.69 1.51 -3.44
C LEU A 17 16.01 2.66 -4.20
N PRO A 18 16.04 2.63 -5.54
CA PRO A 18 15.28 3.59 -6.32
C PRO A 18 13.79 3.49 -6.01
N VAL A 19 13.09 4.63 -6.10
CA VAL A 19 11.67 4.75 -5.71
C VAL A 19 10.76 3.84 -6.56
N TRP A 20 11.12 3.63 -7.83
CA TRP A 20 10.39 2.77 -8.77
C TRP A 20 10.59 1.27 -8.52
N VAL A 21 11.54 0.88 -7.67
CA VAL A 21 11.75 -0.53 -7.31
C VAL A 21 10.78 -0.90 -6.20
N LEU A 22 9.92 -1.87 -6.49
CA LEU A 22 8.97 -2.44 -5.55
C LEU A 22 9.52 -3.74 -4.99
N THR A 23 9.53 -3.85 -3.66
CA THR A 23 9.88 -5.08 -2.96
C THR A 23 8.72 -6.08 -3.00
N PRO A 24 8.96 -7.39 -2.82
CA PRO A 24 7.88 -8.38 -2.80
C PRO A 24 6.77 -8.10 -1.77
N LYS A 25 7.13 -7.49 -0.63
CA LYS A 25 6.15 -7.07 0.39
C LYS A 25 5.29 -5.91 -0.09
N GLU A 26 5.89 -4.92 -0.76
CA GLU A 26 5.17 -3.79 -1.36
C GLU A 26 4.23 -4.25 -2.47
N GLU A 27 4.67 -5.16 -3.32
CA GLU A 27 3.82 -5.77 -4.35
C GLU A 27 2.65 -6.54 -3.75
N GLN A 28 2.85 -7.25 -2.64
CA GLN A 28 1.74 -7.91 -1.95
C GLN A 28 0.67 -6.90 -1.49
N VAL A 29 1.08 -5.74 -0.95
CA VAL A 29 0.14 -4.70 -0.52
C VAL A 29 -0.62 -4.09 -1.70
N ILE A 30 0.09 -3.86 -2.81
CA ILE A 30 -0.50 -3.40 -4.07
C ILE A 30 -1.56 -4.40 -4.54
N PHE A 31 -1.23 -5.69 -4.55
CA PHE A 31 -2.14 -6.75 -4.97
C PHE A 31 -3.38 -6.83 -4.06
N GLU A 32 -3.21 -6.74 -2.74
CA GLU A 32 -4.32 -6.74 -1.78
C GLU A 32 -5.23 -5.52 -1.97
N ARG A 33 -4.66 -4.32 -2.16
CA ARG A 33 -5.41 -3.08 -2.41
C ARG A 33 -6.15 -3.11 -3.73
N TRP A 34 -5.48 -3.55 -4.80
CA TRP A 34 -6.08 -3.74 -6.13
C TRP A 34 -7.27 -4.69 -6.06
N ARG A 35 -7.07 -5.86 -5.44
CA ARG A 35 -8.14 -6.83 -5.22
C ARG A 35 -9.30 -6.19 -4.46
N LYS A 36 -9.03 -5.55 -3.32
CA LYS A 36 -10.07 -4.89 -2.51
C LYS A 36 -10.89 -3.88 -3.32
N LYS A 37 -10.23 -3.02 -4.11
CA LYS A 37 -10.89 -2.02 -4.97
C LYS A 37 -11.73 -2.68 -6.08
N THR A 38 -11.24 -3.75 -6.68
CA THR A 38 -11.98 -4.53 -7.69
C THR A 38 -13.24 -5.16 -7.09
N PHE A 39 -13.13 -5.80 -5.92
CA PHE A 39 -14.28 -6.37 -5.22
C PHE A 39 -15.28 -5.29 -4.78
N GLN A 40 -14.82 -4.11 -4.33
CA GLN A 40 -15.69 -2.97 -4.01
C GLN A 40 -16.50 -2.47 -5.21
N ARG A 41 -15.93 -2.49 -6.42
CA ARG A 41 -16.64 -2.07 -7.65
C ARG A 41 -17.72 -3.06 -8.07
N CYS A 42 -17.59 -4.33 -7.68
CA CYS A 42 -18.51 -5.41 -8.04
C CYS A 42 -19.36 -5.87 -6.85
N ASP A 43 -19.36 -5.13 -5.74
CA ASP A 43 -19.96 -5.54 -4.46
C ASP A 43 -21.45 -5.88 -4.62
N ASP A 44 -22.20 -5.11 -5.41
CA ASP A 44 -23.63 -5.34 -5.64
C ASP A 44 -23.90 -6.68 -6.33
N LEU A 45 -23.10 -7.05 -7.33
CA LEU A 45 -23.23 -8.32 -8.05
C LEU A 45 -22.82 -9.50 -7.17
N ILE A 46 -21.79 -9.32 -6.35
CA ILE A 46 -21.34 -10.32 -5.39
C ILE A 46 -22.42 -10.54 -4.31
N ARG A 47 -23.02 -9.46 -3.80
CA ARG A 47 -24.13 -9.55 -2.83
C ARG A 47 -25.35 -10.24 -3.44
N ALA A 48 -25.68 -9.94 -4.69
CA ALA A 48 -26.77 -10.62 -5.40
C ALA A 48 -26.48 -12.12 -5.55
N TYR A 49 -25.25 -12.50 -5.88
CA TYR A 49 -24.86 -13.91 -5.93
C TYR A 49 -24.94 -14.58 -4.57
N VAL A 50 -24.44 -13.94 -3.51
CA VAL A 50 -24.49 -14.46 -2.14
C VAL A 50 -25.93 -14.61 -1.65
N ALA A 51 -26.80 -13.64 -1.94
CA ALA A 51 -28.22 -13.72 -1.61
C ALA A 51 -28.90 -14.89 -2.31
N CYS A 52 -28.60 -15.08 -3.60
CA CYS A 52 -29.10 -16.22 -4.38
C CYS A 52 -28.53 -17.55 -3.85
N SER A 53 -27.23 -17.63 -3.55
CA SER A 53 -26.64 -18.88 -3.07
C SER A 53 -27.17 -19.29 -1.70
N ASN A 54 -27.46 -18.31 -0.85
CA ASN A 54 -28.00 -18.54 0.50
C ASN A 54 -29.49 -18.91 0.51
N SER A 55 -30.22 -18.73 -0.60
CA SER A 55 -31.63 -19.15 -0.68
C SER A 55 -31.82 -20.65 -0.95
N TYR A 56 -30.73 -21.40 -1.20
CA TYR A 56 -30.79 -22.85 -1.47
C TYR A 56 -30.02 -23.63 -0.40
N GLU A 57 -30.52 -24.81 -0.04
CA GLU A 57 -29.87 -25.68 0.95
C GLU A 57 -28.65 -26.42 0.39
N SER A 58 -28.67 -26.72 -0.91
CA SER A 58 -27.59 -27.44 -1.59
C SER A 58 -26.67 -26.48 -2.37
N PRO A 59 -25.35 -26.47 -2.08
CA PRO A 59 -24.38 -25.65 -2.83
C PRO A 59 -24.35 -25.97 -4.32
N VAL A 60 -24.57 -27.24 -4.70
CA VAL A 60 -24.55 -27.69 -6.10
C VAL A 60 -25.76 -27.15 -6.85
N GLU A 61 -26.91 -27.05 -6.18
CA GLU A 61 -28.14 -26.49 -6.73
C GLU A 61 -28.05 -24.97 -6.84
N ALA A 62 -27.57 -24.30 -5.79
CA ALA A 62 -27.26 -22.88 -5.80
C ALA A 62 -26.38 -22.48 -6.99
N MET A 63 -25.29 -23.22 -7.23
CA MET A 63 -24.40 -22.93 -8.37
C MET A 63 -25.08 -23.05 -9.73
N LYS A 64 -26.01 -24.00 -9.90
CA LYS A 64 -26.73 -24.19 -11.17
C LYS A 64 -27.78 -23.10 -11.39
N ILE A 65 -28.54 -22.75 -10.36
CA ILE A 65 -29.65 -21.79 -10.50
C ILE A 65 -29.12 -20.35 -10.51
N CYS A 66 -28.12 -20.04 -9.69
CA CYS A 66 -27.50 -18.72 -9.60
C CYS A 66 -26.41 -18.48 -10.66
N ASP A 67 -26.25 -19.37 -11.66
CA ASP A 67 -25.18 -19.28 -12.66
C ASP A 67 -25.17 -17.95 -13.42
N GLY A 68 -26.35 -17.40 -13.76
CA GLY A 68 -26.45 -16.10 -14.44
C GLY A 68 -25.86 -14.95 -13.61
N VAL A 69 -26.16 -14.91 -12.31
CA VAL A 69 -25.62 -13.90 -11.39
C VAL A 69 -24.13 -14.16 -11.11
N ASN A 70 -23.75 -15.44 -11.04
CA ASN A 70 -22.36 -15.85 -10.88
C ASN A 70 -21.49 -15.37 -12.05
N ARG A 71 -21.95 -15.55 -13.28
CA ARG A 71 -21.24 -15.05 -14.47
C ARG A 71 -21.16 -13.52 -14.44
N ALA A 72 -22.24 -12.84 -14.11
CA ALA A 72 -22.25 -11.37 -14.04
C ALA A 72 -21.22 -10.82 -13.04
N GLN A 73 -21.11 -11.40 -11.83
CA GLN A 73 -20.08 -10.98 -10.87
C GLN A 73 -18.66 -11.28 -11.38
N LEU A 74 -18.44 -12.44 -12.01
CA LEU A 74 -17.13 -12.84 -12.53
C LEU A 74 -16.70 -11.95 -13.68
N ASP A 75 -17.61 -11.63 -14.59
CA ASP A 75 -17.39 -10.71 -15.71
C ASP A 75 -17.09 -9.29 -15.21
N CYS A 76 -17.75 -8.85 -14.13
CA CYS A 76 -17.42 -7.58 -13.49
C CYS A 76 -15.99 -7.58 -12.94
N VAL A 77 -15.62 -8.63 -12.18
CA VAL A 77 -14.28 -8.75 -11.61
C VAL A 77 -13.22 -8.80 -12.71
N ALA A 78 -13.45 -9.58 -13.78
CA ALA A 78 -12.53 -9.71 -14.91
C ALA A 78 -12.22 -8.38 -15.62
N LYS A 79 -13.18 -7.44 -15.66
CA LYS A 79 -12.98 -6.10 -16.24
C LYS A 79 -11.98 -5.25 -15.46
N TYR A 80 -11.94 -5.41 -14.13
CA TYR A 80 -11.09 -4.59 -13.26
C TYR A 80 -9.83 -5.34 -12.80
N GLN A 81 -9.84 -6.67 -12.92
CA GLN A 81 -8.69 -7.51 -12.62
C GLN A 81 -7.71 -7.58 -13.82
N THR A 82 -7.35 -6.41 -14.36
CA THR A 82 -6.39 -6.26 -15.45
C THR A 82 -5.06 -5.69 -14.97
N MET A 83 -4.01 -5.85 -15.79
CA MET A 83 -2.69 -5.27 -15.54
C MET A 83 -2.73 -3.74 -15.44
N GLU A 84 -3.60 -3.10 -16.21
CA GLU A 84 -3.76 -1.64 -16.20
C GLU A 84 -4.17 -1.13 -14.81
N TYR A 85 -5.16 -1.75 -14.17
CA TYR A 85 -5.57 -1.38 -12.82
C TYR A 85 -4.53 -1.76 -11.76
N LEU A 86 -3.74 -2.83 -11.99
CA LEU A 86 -2.63 -3.18 -11.11
C LEU A 86 -1.52 -2.12 -11.17
N ASP A 87 -1.18 -1.64 -12.37
CA ASP A 87 -0.16 -0.62 -12.58
C ASP A 87 -0.58 0.73 -11.98
N GLN A 88 -1.86 1.09 -12.03
CA GLN A 88 -2.38 2.26 -11.30
C GLN A 88 -2.12 2.17 -9.79
N GLU A 89 -2.28 1.00 -9.18
CA GLU A 89 -1.97 0.81 -7.76
C GLU A 89 -0.46 0.84 -7.47
N ARG A 90 0.38 0.37 -8.42
CA ARG A 90 1.84 0.51 -8.33
C ARG A 90 2.24 1.98 -8.34
N ASP A 91 1.69 2.77 -9.26
CA ASP A 91 1.98 4.20 -9.38
C ASP A 91 1.60 4.98 -8.12
N ILE A 92 0.46 4.65 -7.52
CA ILE A 92 0.04 5.23 -6.24
C ILE A 92 1.09 4.96 -5.14
N LEU A 93 1.61 3.73 -5.05
CA LEU A 93 2.62 3.41 -4.06
C LEU A 93 3.97 4.09 -4.36
N ILE A 94 4.38 4.13 -5.62
CA ILE A 94 5.60 4.82 -6.07
C ILE A 94 5.52 6.32 -5.73
N ALA A 95 4.36 6.95 -5.93
CA ALA A 95 4.13 8.35 -5.56
C ALA A 95 4.25 8.58 -4.04
N ASP A 96 3.67 7.68 -3.22
CA ASP A 96 3.80 7.73 -1.76
C ASP A 96 5.27 7.56 -1.31
N LYS A 97 5.99 6.60 -1.91
CA LYS A 97 7.43 6.41 -1.66
C LYS A 97 8.24 7.65 -2.01
N LYS A 98 7.93 8.32 -3.13
CA LYS A 98 8.61 9.57 -3.54
C LYS A 98 8.43 10.67 -2.50
N LEU A 99 7.22 10.83 -1.98
CA LEU A 99 6.91 11.81 -0.93
C LEU A 99 7.65 11.47 0.37
N LYS A 100 7.58 10.22 0.82
CA LYS A 100 8.26 9.75 2.04
C LYS A 100 9.77 9.94 1.94
N GLN A 101 10.37 9.65 0.78
CA GLN A 101 11.81 9.83 0.58
C GLN A 101 12.20 11.31 0.61
N LYS A 102 11.37 12.22 0.06
CA LYS A 102 11.59 13.67 0.15
C LYS A 102 11.60 14.14 1.61
N ILE A 103 10.56 13.78 2.37
CA ILE A 103 10.42 14.13 3.80
C ILE A 103 11.61 13.58 4.60
N TYR A 104 12.03 12.35 4.31
CA TYR A 104 13.18 11.73 4.98
C TYR A 104 14.48 12.50 4.74
N ARG A 105 14.75 12.91 3.49
CA ARG A 105 15.94 13.72 3.15
C ARG A 105 15.91 15.08 3.83
N GLU A 106 14.76 15.74 3.88
CA GLU A 106 14.59 17.03 4.57
C GLU A 106 14.87 16.91 6.08
N ARG A 107 14.33 15.86 6.73
CA ARG A 107 14.59 15.57 8.15
C ARG A 107 16.07 15.26 8.42
N LEU A 108 16.72 14.50 7.55
CA LEU A 108 18.15 14.22 7.65
C LEU A 108 18.99 15.50 7.54
N ALA A 109 18.68 16.37 6.57
CA ALA A 109 19.39 17.63 6.39
C ALA A 109 19.22 18.56 7.61
N ALA A 110 18.01 18.66 8.16
CA ALA A 110 17.75 19.43 9.38
C ALA A 110 18.55 18.89 10.59
N ALA A 111 18.54 17.57 10.81
CA ALA A 111 19.29 16.95 11.90
C ALA A 111 20.81 17.15 11.75
N GLN A 112 21.34 17.10 10.53
CA GLN A 112 22.75 17.38 10.26
C GLN A 112 23.11 18.85 10.51
N ALA A 113 22.25 19.79 10.11
CA ALA A 113 22.44 21.22 10.37
C ALA A 113 22.41 21.53 11.87
N GLU A 114 21.48 20.95 12.63
CA GLU A 114 21.44 21.07 14.09
C GLU A 114 22.69 20.50 14.76
N ALA A 115 23.15 19.32 14.32
CA ALA A 115 24.36 18.71 14.85
C ALA A 115 25.62 19.55 14.54
N ALA A 116 25.70 20.14 13.34
CA ALA A 116 26.77 21.04 12.96
C ALA A 116 26.76 22.34 13.78
N ALA A 117 25.58 22.94 13.98
CA ALA A 117 25.41 24.14 14.81
C ALA A 117 25.83 23.89 16.27
N LYS A 118 25.44 22.74 16.85
CA LYS A 118 25.85 22.34 18.21
C LYS A 118 27.37 22.17 18.32
N LYS A 119 28.00 21.55 17.33
CA LYS A 119 29.47 21.40 17.28
C LYS A 119 30.18 22.76 17.16
N ALA A 120 29.67 23.65 16.30
CA ALA A 120 30.21 25.00 16.16
C ALA A 120 30.08 25.81 17.47
N SER A 121 28.93 25.76 18.14
CA SER A 121 28.76 26.42 19.44
C SER A 121 29.67 25.87 20.54
N ALA A 122 29.95 24.56 20.51
CA ALA A 122 30.84 23.92 21.49
C ALA A 122 32.32 24.25 21.27
N ASN A 123 32.75 24.43 20.02
CA ASN A 123 34.12 24.88 19.73
C ASN A 123 34.34 26.34 20.15
N ILE A 124 33.36 27.22 19.92
CA ILE A 124 33.43 28.64 20.30
C ILE A 124 33.51 28.83 21.82
N SER A 125 32.85 27.97 22.61
CA SER A 125 32.97 27.98 24.08
C SER A 125 34.24 27.30 24.60
N GLY A 126 34.84 26.37 23.84
CA GLY A 126 36.13 25.76 24.14
C GLY A 126 37.32 26.71 23.95
N GLU A 127 37.33 27.51 22.88
CA GLU A 127 38.42 28.48 22.61
C GLU A 127 38.47 29.63 23.63
N LYS A 128 37.32 30.04 24.20
CA LYS A 128 37.29 31.09 25.23
C LYS A 128 37.89 30.68 26.57
N ASN A 129 38.03 29.38 26.86
CA ASN A 129 38.61 28.87 28.10
C ASN A 129 40.11 28.53 28.01
N SER A 130 40.75 28.68 26.84
CA SER A 130 42.18 28.37 26.64
C SER A 130 43.08 29.61 26.47
N SER A 131 42.55 30.82 26.66
CA SER A 131 43.29 32.09 26.54
C SER A 131 43.32 32.91 27.84
N GLN A 132 43.16 32.25 29.00
CA GLN A 132 43.47 32.83 30.32
C GLN A 132 44.63 32.09 30.97
#